data_AF-A0A100JXZ1-F1
#
_entry.id   AF-A0A100JXZ1-F1
#
_cell.length_a   1.000
_cell.length_b   1.000
_cell.length_c   1.000
_cell.angle_alpha   90.00
_cell.angle_beta   90.00
_cell.angle_gamma   90.00
#
_symmetry.space_group_name_H-M   'P 1'
#
loop_
_entity.id
_entity.type
_entity.pdbx_description
1 polymer ?
#
loop_
_entity_poly.entity_id
_entity_poly.type
_entity_poly.pdbx_seq_one_letter_code
_entity_poly.pdbx_strand_id
1 'polypeptide(L)'
;MTIVEAMRCGLPVVSTDCPHGPGEIIRHGFDGLLVPRDSTRGVADALVSLMQDDGRRAEMGRAARAGAAQRFAPDDIADRYERLFSTLVQERAGRAAPAPPGLADWRDRATALTATAGILARAAVRRARRKLGRVG
;
A
#
# COMPACT_ATOMS: atom_id res chain seq x y z
N MET A 1 8.87 2.48 -3.29
CA MET A 1 8.38 3.84 -3.58
C MET A 1 9.59 4.75 -3.77
N THR A 2 9.85 5.23 -4.99
CA THR A 2 11.19 5.71 -5.42
C THR A 2 11.69 6.97 -4.71
N ILE A 3 10.84 7.97 -4.46
CA ILE A 3 11.26 9.23 -3.82
C ILE A 3 11.79 8.97 -2.40
N VAL A 4 11.05 8.22 -1.58
CA VAL A 4 11.44 7.89 -0.19
C VAL A 4 12.67 7.00 -0.16
N GLU A 5 12.81 6.06 -1.09
CA GLU A 5 14.02 5.24 -1.23
C GLU A 5 15.25 6.11 -1.49
N ALA A 6 15.16 7.06 -2.44
CA ALA A 6 16.25 8.00 -2.72
C ALA A 6 16.58 8.87 -1.50
N MET A 7 15.56 9.41 -0.82
CA MET A 7 15.73 10.21 0.39
C MET A 7 16.40 9.40 1.51
N ARG A 8 16.02 8.12 1.70
CA ARG A 8 16.67 7.22 2.69
C ARG A 8 18.14 6.98 2.37
N CYS A 9 18.50 6.91 1.09
CA CYS A 9 19.89 6.89 0.65
C CYS A 9 20.63 8.23 0.89
N GLY A 10 19.94 9.27 1.37
CA GLY A 10 20.51 10.60 1.60
C GLY A 10 20.68 11.41 0.33
N LEU A 11 19.83 11.16 -0.67
CA LEU A 11 19.81 11.92 -1.91
C LEU A 11 18.68 12.96 -1.86
N PRO A 12 18.98 14.25 -2.10
CA PRO A 12 17.93 15.22 -2.36
C PRO A 12 17.25 14.90 -3.70
N VAL A 13 15.92 14.95 -3.72
CA VAL A 13 15.14 14.58 -4.91
C VAL A 13 14.68 15.84 -5.65
N VAL A 14 14.86 15.88 -6.97
CA VAL A 14 14.20 16.84 -7.85
C VAL A 14 12.99 16.15 -8.49
N SER A 15 11.80 16.72 -8.36
CA SER A 15 10.57 16.18 -8.95
C SER A 15 9.68 17.31 -9.47
N THR A 16 8.80 16.99 -10.42
CA THR A 16 7.72 17.90 -10.81
C THR A 16 6.68 18.03 -9.69
N ASP A 17 6.09 19.21 -9.58
CA ASP A 17 5.04 19.56 -8.62
C ASP A 17 3.66 19.15 -9.17
N CYS A 18 3.38 17.85 -9.11
CA CYS A 18 2.08 17.30 -9.47
C CYS A 18 1.07 17.49 -8.32
N PRO A 19 -0.26 17.59 -8.61
CA PRO A 19 -1.28 17.83 -7.59
C PRO A 19 -1.27 16.85 -6.41
N HIS A 20 -0.80 15.62 -6.63
CA HIS A 20 -0.68 14.57 -5.63
C HIS A 20 0.66 13.85 -5.76
N GLY A 21 1.22 13.42 -4.63
CA GLY A 21 2.45 12.63 -4.57
C GLY A 21 3.70 13.45 -4.19
N PRO A 22 4.49 14.00 -5.13
CA PRO A 22 5.80 14.59 -4.81
C PRO A 22 5.75 15.70 -3.74
N GLY A 23 4.77 16.61 -3.82
CA GLY A 23 4.61 17.70 -2.85
C GLY A 23 4.20 17.26 -1.45
N GLU A 24 3.67 16.04 -1.30
CA GLU A 24 3.33 15.46 0.01
C GLU A 24 4.56 14.85 0.71
N ILE A 25 5.60 14.53 -0.07
CA ILE A 25 6.80 13.83 0.39
C ILE A 25 7.97 14.81 0.54
N ILE A 26 8.19 15.65 -0.48
CA ILE A 26 9.31 16.57 -0.61
C ILE A 26 8.92 17.94 -0.07
N ARG A 27 9.76 18.49 0.82
CA ARG A 27 9.71 19.89 1.27
C ARG A 27 10.64 20.70 0.38
N HIS A 28 10.06 21.43 -0.56
CA HIS A 28 10.79 22.26 -1.52
C HIS A 28 11.82 23.15 -0.82
N GLY A 29 13.07 23.09 -1.29
CA GLY A 29 14.18 23.91 -0.78
C GLY A 29 14.83 23.39 0.50
N PHE A 30 14.32 22.30 1.10
CA PHE A 30 14.84 21.74 2.34
C PHE A 30 15.40 20.32 2.17
N ASP A 31 14.59 19.39 1.68
CA ASP A 31 15.01 17.98 1.46
C ASP A 31 14.89 17.54 -0.01
N GLY A 32 14.62 18.48 -0.90
CA GLY A 32 14.54 18.30 -2.34
C GLY A 32 14.02 19.56 -3.02
N LEU A 33 13.81 19.49 -4.32
CA LEU A 33 13.28 20.59 -5.14
C LEU A 33 12.07 20.12 -5.93
N LEU A 34 11.02 20.93 -5.86
CA LEU A 34 9.82 20.81 -6.69
C LEU A 34 9.89 21.83 -7.82
N VAL A 35 9.61 21.39 -9.04
CA VAL A 35 9.62 22.24 -10.24
C VAL A 35 8.25 22.18 -10.93
N PRO A 36 7.85 23.19 -11.72
CA PRO A 36 6.58 23.16 -12.43
C PRO A 36 6.41 21.92 -13.31
N ARG A 37 5.18 21.43 -13.43
CA ARG A 37 4.84 20.37 -14.38
C ARG A 37 5.21 20.79 -15.80
N ASP A 38 5.56 19.81 -16.63
CA ASP A 38 5.89 19.98 -18.04
C ASP A 38 7.08 20.95 -18.31
N SER A 39 7.90 21.21 -17.28
CA SER A 39 9.09 22.05 -17.36
C SER A 39 10.37 21.22 -17.35
N THR A 40 10.74 20.67 -18.51
CA THR A 40 12.02 19.98 -18.69
C THR A 40 13.20 20.88 -18.32
N ARG A 41 13.11 22.17 -18.68
CA ARG A 41 14.12 23.17 -18.32
C ARG A 41 14.19 23.38 -16.81
N GLY A 42 13.05 23.43 -16.12
CA GLY A 42 13.00 23.54 -14.65
C GLY A 42 13.70 22.36 -13.96
N VAL A 43 13.49 21.13 -14.44
CA VAL A 43 14.20 19.95 -13.93
C VAL A 43 15.71 20.08 -14.15
N ALA A 44 16.13 20.45 -15.37
CA ALA A 44 17.55 20.59 -15.70
C ALA A 44 18.24 21.67 -14.84
N ASP A 45 17.64 22.85 -14.74
CA ASP A 45 18.16 23.97 -13.97
C ASP A 45 18.27 23.62 -12.47
N ALA A 46 17.27 22.91 -11.92
CA ALA A 46 17.30 22.45 -10.54
C ALA A 46 18.43 21.43 -10.28
N LEU A 47 18.61 20.46 -11.18
CA LEU A 47 19.70 19.48 -11.09
C LEU A 47 21.07 20.16 -11.17
N VAL A 48 21.27 21.06 -12.15
CA VAL A 48 22.51 21.83 -12.30
C VAL A 48 22.79 22.64 -11.04
N SER A 49 21.77 23.30 -10.45
CA SER A 49 21.95 24.09 -9.22
C SER A 49 22.43 23.27 -8.03
N LEU A 50 22.01 22.00 -7.93
CA LEU A 50 22.48 21.10 -6.87
C LEU A 50 23.84 20.48 -7.20
N MET A 51 24.14 20.22 -8.47
CA MET A 51 25.43 19.69 -8.90
C MET A 51 26.57 20.71 -8.73
N GLN A 52 26.26 22.00 -8.85
CA GLN A 52 27.24 23.09 -8.69
C GLN A 52 27.48 23.50 -7.23
N ASP A 53 26.61 23.11 -6.32
CA ASP A 53 26.70 23.43 -4.90
C ASP A 53 26.74 22.16 -4.04
N ASP A 54 27.95 21.66 -3.81
CA ASP A 54 28.22 20.46 -3.01
C ASP A 54 27.74 20.59 -1.57
N GLY A 55 27.85 21.79 -0.98
CA GLY A 55 27.46 22.05 0.41
C GLY A 55 25.95 21.93 0.57
N ARG A 56 25.19 22.65 -0.27
CA ARG A 56 23.73 22.59 -0.30
C ARG A 56 23.22 21.20 -0.63
N ARG A 57 23.84 20.51 -1.61
CA ARG A 57 23.45 19.14 -1.97
C ARG A 57 23.65 18.18 -0.79
N ALA A 58 24.77 18.27 -0.08
CA ALA A 58 25.04 17.43 1.09
C ALA A 58 24.10 17.74 2.26
N GLU A 59 23.79 19.01 2.49
CA GLU A 59 22.84 19.44 3.52
C GLU A 59 21.42 18.92 3.24
N MET A 60 20.90 19.15 2.02
CA MET A 60 19.59 18.63 1.65
C MET A 60 19.55 17.10 1.69
N GLY A 61 20.64 16.42 1.31
CA GLY A 61 20.74 14.96 1.41
C GLY A 61 20.62 14.44 2.85
N ARG A 62 21.26 15.12 3.81
CA ARG A 62 21.11 14.82 5.24
C ARG A 62 19.67 15.07 5.72
N ALA A 63 19.08 16.20 5.32
CA ALA A 63 17.70 16.55 5.63
C ALA A 63 16.70 15.53 5.06
N ALA A 64 16.93 15.06 3.82
CA ALA A 64 16.15 14.02 3.16
C ALA A 64 16.20 12.70 3.93
N ARG A 65 17.39 12.25 4.32
CA ARG A 65 17.55 11.02 5.10
C ARG A 65 16.83 11.09 6.43
N ALA A 66 17.05 12.18 7.19
CA ALA A 66 16.41 12.38 8.48
C ALA A 66 14.88 12.48 8.36
N GLY A 67 14.38 13.27 7.41
CA GLY A 67 12.95 13.44 7.17
C GLY A 67 12.27 12.16 6.68
N ALA A 68 12.95 11.35 5.88
CA ALA A 68 12.41 10.06 5.44
C ALA A 68 12.44 9.00 6.55
N ALA A 69 13.47 9.02 7.40
CA ALA A 69 13.55 8.20 8.60
C ALA A 69 12.35 8.46 9.53
N GLN A 70 12.05 9.73 9.78
CA GLN A 70 11.02 10.15 10.73
C GLN A 70 9.58 9.97 10.22
N ARG A 71 9.31 10.19 8.92
CA ARG A 71 7.93 10.27 8.42
C ARG A 71 7.42 8.98 7.79
N PHE A 72 8.34 8.12 7.33
CA PHE A 72 8.02 6.97 6.48
C PHE A 72 8.69 5.69 6.96
N ALA A 73 8.98 5.56 8.26
CA ALA A 73 9.47 4.30 8.81
C ALA A 73 8.37 3.23 8.76
N PRO A 74 8.66 2.03 8.23
CA PRO A 74 7.68 0.95 8.15
C PRO A 74 7.02 0.64 9.50
N ASP A 75 7.83 0.59 10.57
CA ASP A 75 7.35 0.27 11.92
C ASP A 75 6.36 1.34 12.42
N ASP A 76 6.72 2.63 12.32
CA ASP A 76 5.84 3.74 12.72
C ASP A 76 4.51 3.75 11.94
N ILE A 77 4.56 3.39 10.66
CA ILE A 77 3.37 3.31 9.81
C ILE A 77 2.52 2.09 10.21
N ALA A 78 3.13 0.93 10.43
CA ALA A 78 2.44 -0.28 10.89
C ALA A 78 1.70 0.00 12.21
N ASP A 79 2.39 0.58 13.17
CA ASP A 79 1.85 1.03 14.46
C ASP A 79 0.63 1.95 14.32
N ARG A 80 0.66 2.88 13.37
CA ARG A 80 -0.48 3.78 13.10
C ARG A 80 -1.68 3.01 12.55
N TYR A 81 -1.46 2.07 11.64
CA TYR A 81 -2.52 1.22 11.11
C TYR A 81 -3.09 0.29 12.18
N GLU A 82 -2.25 -0.33 12.99
CA GLU A 82 -2.68 -1.20 14.09
C GLU A 82 -3.56 -0.46 15.10
N ARG A 83 -3.16 0.76 15.49
CA ARG A 83 -3.99 1.63 16.34
C ARG A 83 -5.33 1.95 15.69
N LEU A 84 -5.33 2.33 14.41
CA LEU A 84 -6.55 2.65 13.69
C LEU A 84 -7.50 1.45 13.63
N PHE A 85 -7.00 0.27 13.25
CA PHE A 85 -7.81 -0.94 13.17
C PHE A 85 -8.34 -1.35 14.54
N SER A 86 -7.51 -1.26 15.59
CA SER A 86 -7.93 -1.53 16.97
C SER A 86 -9.08 -0.62 17.37
N THR A 87 -8.97 0.69 17.13
CA THR A 87 -10.05 1.66 17.39
C THR A 87 -11.33 1.30 16.64
N LEU A 88 -11.26 1.03 15.34
CA LEU A 88 -12.43 0.71 14.53
C LEU A 88 -13.11 -0.60 14.96
N VAL A 89 -12.34 -1.61 15.39
CA VAL A 89 -12.89 -2.87 15.93
C VAL A 89 -13.62 -2.64 17.25
N GLN A 90 -13.06 -1.84 18.16
CA GLN A 90 -13.72 -1.51 19.43
C GLN A 90 -14.99 -0.70 19.22
N GLU A 91 -14.95 0.30 18.33
CA GLU A 91 -16.15 1.07 17.98
C GLU A 91 -17.24 0.20 17.35
N ARG A 92 -16.86 -0.78 16.52
CA ARG A 92 -17.84 -1.72 15.94
C ARG A 92 -18.39 -2.68 16.99
N ALA A 93 -17.61 -3.12 17.97
CA ALA A 93 -18.10 -3.97 19.04
C ALA A 93 -19.12 -3.24 19.95
N GLY A 94 -18.95 -1.93 20.15
CA GLY A 94 -19.89 -1.09 20.90
C GLY A 94 -21.14 -0.65 20.13
N ARG A 95 -21.14 -0.77 18.80
CA ARG A 95 -22.31 -0.49 17.95
C ARG A 95 -23.01 -1.82 17.64
N ALA A 96 -24.31 -1.93 17.92
CA ALA A 96 -25.09 -3.03 17.39
C ALA A 96 -24.86 -3.07 15.87
N ALA A 97 -24.36 -4.20 15.34
CA ALA A 97 -24.16 -4.33 13.92
C ALA A 97 -25.51 -4.06 13.24
N PRO A 98 -25.61 -3.13 12.27
CA PRO A 98 -26.82 -3.05 11.48
C PRO A 98 -27.09 -4.44 10.92
N ALA A 99 -28.35 -4.88 10.99
CA ALA A 99 -28.76 -6.11 10.34
C ALA A 99 -28.16 -6.09 8.93
N PRO A 100 -27.46 -7.15 8.50
CA PRO A 100 -26.88 -7.16 7.16
C PRO A 100 -27.97 -6.76 6.16
N PRO A 101 -27.67 -5.86 5.20
CA PRO A 101 -28.64 -5.52 4.18
C PRO A 101 -29.19 -6.82 3.60
N GLY A 102 -30.52 -6.85 3.44
CA GLY A 102 -31.34 -8.02 3.15
C GLY A 102 -30.60 -9.17 2.49
N LEU A 103 -30.71 -10.32 3.15
CA LEU A 103 -30.10 -11.60 2.84
C LEU A 103 -30.56 -12.22 1.52
N ALA A 104 -30.63 -11.47 0.43
CA ALA A 104 -31.07 -11.97 -0.86
C ALA A 104 -29.92 -12.42 -1.78
N ASP A 105 -28.67 -11.97 -1.56
CA ASP A 105 -27.68 -12.03 -2.65
C ASP A 105 -26.33 -12.74 -2.35
N TRP A 106 -25.87 -12.86 -1.08
CA TRP A 106 -24.52 -13.42 -0.82
C TRP A 106 -24.48 -14.85 -0.25
N ARG A 107 -25.50 -15.31 0.49
CA ARG A 107 -25.54 -16.69 1.04
C ARG A 107 -25.84 -17.77 -0.02
N ASP A 108 -26.44 -17.39 -1.14
CA ASP A 108 -26.70 -18.32 -2.24
C ASP A 108 -25.41 -18.78 -2.93
N ARG A 109 -24.35 -17.96 -2.94
CA ARG A 109 -23.05 -18.37 -3.49
C ARG A 109 -22.22 -19.23 -2.54
N ALA A 110 -22.32 -19.02 -1.22
CA ALA A 110 -21.65 -19.89 -0.26
C ALA A 110 -22.29 -21.30 -0.23
N THR A 111 -23.62 -21.36 -0.37
CA THR A 111 -24.34 -22.64 -0.50
C THR A 111 -24.03 -23.31 -1.85
N ALA A 112 -23.89 -22.56 -2.94
CA ALA A 112 -23.44 -23.10 -4.23
C ALA A 112 -22.01 -23.67 -4.16
N LEU A 113 -21.07 -23.00 -3.49
CA LEU A 113 -19.70 -23.50 -3.33
C LEU A 113 -19.61 -24.72 -2.40
N THR A 114 -20.41 -24.77 -1.32
CA THR A 114 -20.40 -25.89 -0.37
C THR A 114 -21.22 -27.09 -0.86
N ALA A 115 -22.31 -26.88 -1.60
CA ALA A 115 -23.12 -27.93 -2.20
C ALA A 115 -22.36 -28.68 -3.31
N THR A 116 -21.54 -27.97 -4.10
CA THR A 116 -20.75 -28.61 -5.17
C THR A 116 -19.65 -29.51 -4.61
N ALA A 117 -19.01 -29.12 -3.49
CA ALA A 117 -18.04 -29.96 -2.79
C ALA A 117 -18.67 -31.26 -2.24
N GLY A 118 -19.88 -31.18 -1.66
CA GLY A 118 -20.61 -32.33 -1.13
C GLY A 118 -21.18 -33.29 -2.18
N ILE A 119 -21.51 -32.79 -3.38
CA ILE A 119 -22.02 -33.59 -4.51
C ILE A 119 -20.86 -34.34 -5.19
N LEU A 120 -19.72 -33.68 -5.43
CA LEU A 120 -18.53 -34.31 -6.02
C LEU A 120 -17.92 -35.37 -5.09
N ALA A 121 -17.87 -35.11 -3.77
CA ALA A 121 -17.41 -36.10 -2.80
C ALA A 121 -18.31 -37.35 -2.77
N ARG A 122 -19.64 -37.19 -2.80
CA ARG A 122 -20.59 -38.32 -2.82
C ARG A 122 -20.61 -39.05 -4.17
N ALA A 123 -20.33 -38.38 -5.28
CA ALA A 123 -20.18 -39.02 -6.59
C ALA A 123 -18.88 -39.83 -6.68
N ALA A 124 -17.77 -39.30 -6.16
CA ALA A 124 -16.47 -39.98 -6.11
C ALA A 124 -16.52 -41.24 -5.23
N VAL A 125 -17.12 -41.16 -4.03
CA VAL A 125 -17.28 -42.32 -3.12
C VAL A 125 -18.18 -43.40 -3.71
N ARG A 126 -19.27 -43.04 -4.40
CA ARG A 126 -20.15 -44.00 -5.08
C ARG A 126 -19.48 -44.68 -6.28
N ARG A 127 -18.64 -43.95 -7.03
CA ARG A 127 -17.89 -44.49 -8.16
C ARG A 127 -16.76 -45.43 -7.71
N ALA A 128 -16.10 -45.12 -6.60
CA ALA A 128 -15.10 -46.00 -5.98
C ALA A 128 -15.74 -47.31 -5.48
N ARG A 129 -16.88 -47.24 -4.76
CA ARG A 129 -17.59 -48.44 -4.28
C ARG A 129 -18.08 -49.35 -5.41
N ARG A 130 -18.54 -48.81 -6.55
CA ARG A 130 -18.95 -49.61 -7.71
C ARG A 130 -17.78 -50.27 -8.46
N LYS A 131 -16.57 -49.69 -8.41
CA LYS A 131 -15.36 -50.31 -8.98
C LYS A 131 -14.82 -51.44 -8.10
N LEU A 132 -14.90 -51.31 -6.77
CA LEU A 132 -14.45 -52.35 -5.83
C LEU A 132 -15.40 -53.55 -5.72
N GLY A 133 -16.71 -53.36 -5.93
CA GLY A 133 -17.70 -54.46 -5.93
C GLY A 133 -17.79 -55.29 -7.22
N ARG A 134 -16.87 -55.09 -8.18
CA ARG A 134 -16.89 -55.75 -9.50
C ARG A 134 -15.60 -56.51 -9.82
N VAL A 135 -14.73 -56.70 -8.82
CA VAL A 135 -13.45 -57.45 -8.92
C VAL A 135 -13.46 -58.62 -7.91
N GLY A 136 -14.63 -59.23 -7.71
CA GLY A 136 -14.80 -60.47 -6.95
C GLY A 136 -15.52 -61.49 -7.82
#